data_AF-A0A7Y1UTU6-F1
#
_entry.id   AF-A0A7Y1UTU6-F1
#
_cell.length_a   1.000
_cell.length_b   1.000
_cell.length_c   1.000
_cell.angle_alpha   90.00
_cell.angle_beta   90.00
_cell.angle_gamma   90.00
#
_symmetry.space_group_name_H-M   'P 1'
#
loop_
_entity.id
_entity.type
_entity.pdbx_description
1 polymer ?
#
loop_
_entity_poly.entity_id
_entity_poly.type
_entity_poly.pdbx_seq_one_letter_code
_entity_poly.pdbx_strand_id
1 'polypeptide(L)'
;MSSKNIWVAAMVVIIWIFVLITSLSAPELMFGDEPVILRPAALLNWFWGLVATVFVLRSTYFRHPNEMGWGQTDSFPWITAVIGVVWFVALLASRLVPDVVVNENIIIPVGSIVAPPVAVALTLYATEFLITGFASRKPLNGDG
;
A
#
# COMPACT_ATOMS: atom_id res chain seq x y z
N MET A 1 23.72 -8.87 0.08
CA MET A 1 22.54 -8.00 0.29
C MET A 1 21.89 -8.42 1.60
N SER A 2 21.62 -7.50 2.53
CA SER A 2 21.01 -7.86 3.83
C SER A 2 19.59 -8.43 3.62
N SER A 3 19.19 -9.44 4.40
CA SER A 3 17.85 -10.08 4.32
C SER A 3 16.72 -9.04 4.45
N LYS A 4 16.93 -8.02 5.28
CA LYS A 4 16.07 -6.83 5.40
C LYS A 4 15.85 -6.14 4.06
N ASN A 5 16.91 -5.90 3.29
CA ASN A 5 16.83 -5.15 2.04
C ASN A 5 16.02 -5.91 0.99
N ILE A 6 16.09 -7.25 1.00
CA ILE A 6 15.31 -8.10 0.10
C ILE A 6 13.82 -7.97 0.42
N TRP A 7 13.44 -8.05 1.70
CA TRP A 7 12.04 -7.94 2.09
C TRP A 7 11.47 -6.55 1.85
N VAL A 8 12.22 -5.49 2.18
CA VAL A 8 11.76 -4.13 1.90
C VAL A 8 11.59 -3.90 0.39
N ALA A 9 12.53 -4.40 -0.42
CA ALA A 9 12.40 -4.36 -1.87
C ALA A 9 11.14 -5.13 -2.33
N ALA A 10 10.88 -6.32 -1.78
CA ALA A 10 9.68 -7.10 -2.10
C ALA A 10 8.38 -6.36 -1.76
N MET A 11 8.30 -5.72 -0.59
CA MET A 11 7.14 -4.89 -0.21
C MET A 11 6.90 -3.76 -1.20
N VAL A 12 7.96 -3.04 -1.58
CA VAL A 12 7.89 -1.94 -2.54
C VAL A 12 7.48 -2.45 -3.93
N VAL A 13 8.08 -3.54 -4.41
CA VAL A 13 7.73 -4.15 -5.70
C VAL A 13 6.26 -4.58 -5.73
N ILE A 14 5.75 -5.19 -4.66
CA ILE A 14 4.34 -5.58 -4.54
C ILE A 14 3.42 -4.37 -4.70
N ILE A 15 3.69 -3.27 -3.98
CA ILE A 15 2.92 -2.02 -4.08
C ILE A 15 2.90 -1.55 -5.54
N TRP A 16 4.06 -1.49 -6.19
CA TRP A 16 4.18 -0.97 -7.56
C TRP A 16 3.54 -1.88 -8.62
N ILE A 17 3.57 -3.21 -8.43
CA ILE A 17 2.83 -4.14 -9.29
C ILE A 17 1.34 -3.80 -9.25
N PHE A 18 0.77 -3.61 -8.06
CA PHE A 18 -0.65 -3.29 -7.94
C PHE A 18 -0.98 -1.88 -8.45
N VAL A 19 -0.14 -0.87 -8.17
CA VAL A 19 -0.28 0.48 -8.72
C VAL A 19 -0.26 0.47 -10.26
N LEU A 20 0.62 -0.34 -10.86
CA LEU A 20 0.70 -0.47 -12.31
C LEU A 20 -0.59 -1.09 -12.87
N ILE A 21 -1.05 -2.21 -12.29
CA ILE A 21 -2.27 -2.90 -12.72
C ILE A 21 -3.50 -1.98 -12.58
N THR A 22 -3.64 -1.26 -11.46
CA THR A 22 -4.75 -0.33 -11.26
C THR A 22 -4.68 0.86 -12.21
N SER A 23 -3.48 1.39 -12.48
CA SER A 23 -3.28 2.53 -13.39
C SER A 23 -3.56 2.19 -14.86
N LEU A 24 -3.11 1.02 -15.33
CA LEU A 24 -3.39 0.55 -16.69
C LEU A 24 -4.88 0.34 -16.95
N SER A 25 -5.62 0.12 -15.87
CA SER A 25 -7.04 -0.18 -15.91
C SER A 25 -7.91 0.94 -15.38
N ALA A 26 -7.32 2.11 -15.14
CA ALA A 26 -8.02 3.26 -14.62
C ALA A 26 -8.98 3.79 -15.70
N PRO A 27 -10.23 4.11 -15.33
CA PRO A 27 -11.19 4.68 -16.26
C PRO A 27 -10.74 6.07 -16.73
N GLU A 28 -11.10 6.38 -17.97
CA GLU A 28 -10.93 7.72 -18.54
C GLU A 28 -12.06 8.61 -18.02
N LEU A 29 -11.70 9.78 -17.48
CA LEU A 29 -12.69 10.77 -17.05
C LEU A 29 -13.16 11.53 -18.29
N MET A 30 -14.36 11.21 -18.74
CA MET A 30 -15.03 11.95 -19.82
C MET A 30 -15.66 13.21 -19.24
N PHE A 31 -15.33 14.37 -19.79
CA PHE A 31 -15.97 15.65 -19.48
C PHE A 31 -16.58 16.22 -20.77
N GLY A 32 -17.81 15.83 -21.10
CA GLY A 32 -18.49 16.28 -22.32
C GLY A 32 -17.85 15.77 -23.61
N ASP A 33 -17.94 16.57 -24.69
CA ASP A 33 -17.51 16.20 -26.05
C ASP A 33 -15.98 16.32 -26.30
N GLU A 34 -15.19 16.74 -25.31
CA GLU A 34 -13.74 16.83 -25.46
C GLU A 34 -13.05 15.53 -25.03
N PRO A 35 -12.21 14.92 -25.90
CA PRO A 35 -11.43 13.74 -25.54
C PRO A 35 -10.32 14.15 -24.56
N VAL A 36 -10.56 13.98 -23.26
CA VAL A 36 -9.56 14.30 -22.23
C VAL A 36 -8.43 13.26 -22.27
N ILE A 37 -7.19 13.75 -22.47
CA ILE A 37 -5.96 12.96 -22.62
C ILE A 37 -5.41 12.48 -21.26
N LEU A 38 -5.91 13.04 -20.15
CA LEU A 38 -5.41 12.75 -18.80
C LEU A 38 -6.31 11.72 -18.09
N ARG A 39 -5.67 10.77 -17.39
CA ARG A 39 -6.33 9.76 -16.54
C ARG A 39 -6.08 10.10 -15.06
N PRO A 40 -6.93 10.91 -14.40
CA PRO A 40 -6.68 11.41 -13.05
C PRO A 40 -6.59 10.28 -12.01
N ALA A 41 -7.40 9.23 -12.19
CA ALA A 41 -7.35 8.04 -11.32
C ALA A 41 -5.99 7.32 -11.41
N ALA A 42 -5.35 7.30 -12.58
CA ALA A 42 -3.99 6.77 -12.71
C ALA A 42 -2.99 7.66 -11.95
N LEU A 43 -3.01 8.98 -12.16
CA LEU A 43 -2.12 9.90 -11.43
C LEU A 43 -2.28 9.78 -9.91
N LEU A 44 -3.51 9.62 -9.44
CA LEU A 44 -3.82 9.44 -8.03
C LEU A 44 -3.26 8.12 -7.49
N ASN A 45 -3.39 7.02 -8.24
CA ASN A 45 -2.77 5.73 -7.88
C ASN A 45 -1.25 5.84 -7.75
N TRP A 46 -0.59 6.55 -8.66
CA TRP A 46 0.86 6.79 -8.60
C TRP A 46 1.26 7.62 -7.39
N PHE A 47 0.51 8.69 -7.09
CA PHE A 47 0.72 9.51 -5.90
C PHE A 47 0.62 8.67 -4.62
N TRP A 48 -0.44 7.87 -4.47
CA TRP A 48 -0.62 7.02 -3.29
C TRP A 48 0.39 5.88 -3.22
N GLY A 49 0.84 5.34 -4.36
CA GLY A 49 1.94 4.38 -4.44
C GLY A 49 3.26 4.94 -3.90
N LEU A 50 3.57 6.20 -4.22
CA LEU A 50 4.72 6.92 -3.66
C LEU A 50 4.59 7.11 -2.15
N VAL A 51 3.41 7.55 -1.68
CA VAL A 51 3.15 7.74 -0.24
C VAL A 51 3.32 6.43 0.53
N ALA A 52 2.76 5.32 0.04
CA ALA A 52 2.93 4.00 0.65
C ALA A 52 4.41 3.56 0.66
N THR A 53 5.15 3.80 -0.43
CA THR A 53 6.58 3.51 -0.52
C THR A 53 7.35 4.27 0.57
N VAL A 54 7.09 5.57 0.73
CA VAL A 54 7.71 6.39 1.79
C VAL A 54 7.42 5.82 3.17
N PHE A 55 6.19 5.37 3.45
CA PHE A 55 5.86 4.74 4.73
C PHE A 55 6.57 3.41 4.97
N VAL A 56 6.64 2.55 3.96
CA VAL A 56 7.40 1.29 4.04
C VAL A 56 8.87 1.59 4.33
N LEU A 57 9.49 2.52 3.59
CA LEU A 57 10.89 2.89 3.82
C LEU A 57 11.10 3.53 5.20
N ARG A 58 10.21 4.43 5.64
CA ARG A 58 10.25 5.04 6.97
C ARG A 58 10.19 4.01 8.09
N SER A 59 9.19 3.14 8.05
CA SER A 59 8.94 2.15 9.10
C SER A 59 10.02 1.07 9.18
N THR A 60 10.64 0.73 8.05
CA THR A 60 11.63 -0.35 7.98
C THR A 60 13.09 0.12 8.04
N TYR A 61 13.47 1.21 7.37
CA TYR A 61 14.85 1.72 7.36
C TYR A 61 15.13 2.77 8.42
N PHE A 62 14.24 3.76 8.54
CA PHE A 62 14.49 4.94 9.39
C PHE A 62 14.06 4.75 10.84
N ARG A 63 13.21 3.75 11.13
CA ARG A 63 12.94 3.36 12.50
C ARG A 63 14.15 2.61 13.03
N HIS A 64 14.91 3.26 13.90
CA HIS A 64 15.94 2.58 14.69
C HIS A 64 15.25 1.45 15.46
N PRO A 65 15.66 0.18 15.27
CA PRO A 65 15.23 -0.85 16.17
C PRO A 65 15.65 -0.41 17.57
N ASN A 66 14.73 -0.46 18.54
CA ASN A 66 15.16 -0.47 19.93
C ASN A 66 16.35 -1.45 20.02
N GLU A 67 17.44 -1.01 20.63
CA GLU A 67 18.74 -1.68 20.78
C GLU A 67 18.64 -3.14 21.28
N MET A 68 17.44 -3.51 21.69
CA MET A 68 17.04 -4.83 22.10
C MET A 68 17.04 -5.86 20.93
N GLY A 69 16.75 -5.53 19.66
CA GLY A 69 16.91 -6.49 18.54
C GLY A 69 15.96 -7.72 18.53
N TRP A 70 14.71 -7.59 18.99
CA TRP A 70 13.80 -8.72 19.21
C TRP A 70 12.98 -9.01 17.95
N GLY A 71 13.29 -10.09 17.23
CA GLY A 71 12.38 -10.76 16.27
C GLY A 71 11.97 -9.98 15.01
N GLN A 72 12.57 -8.82 14.73
CA GLN A 72 12.17 -7.96 13.60
C GLN A 72 12.40 -8.62 12.23
N THR A 73 13.37 -9.53 12.11
CA THR A 73 13.65 -10.22 10.84
C THR A 73 12.54 -11.22 10.49
N ASP A 74 11.94 -11.86 11.49
CA ASP A 74 10.89 -12.87 11.31
C ASP A 74 9.51 -12.25 11.01
N SER A 75 9.33 -10.95 11.28
CA SER A 75 8.09 -10.24 10.99
C SER A 75 8.00 -9.75 9.54
N PHE A 76 9.13 -9.56 8.85
CA PHE A 76 9.15 -9.04 7.48
C PHE A 76 8.37 -9.89 6.45
N PRO A 77 8.43 -11.24 6.45
CA PRO A 77 7.58 -12.05 5.57
C PRO A 77 6.09 -11.81 5.81
N TRP A 78 5.67 -11.70 7.08
CA TRP A 78 4.28 -11.45 7.45
C TRP A 78 3.81 -10.06 7.04
N ILE A 79 4.63 -9.04 7.27
CA ILE A 79 4.34 -7.67 6.82
C ILE A 79 4.19 -7.64 5.31
N THR A 80 5.08 -8.31 4.58
CA THR A 80 5.03 -8.39 3.11
C THR A 80 3.73 -9.04 2.64
N ALA A 81 3.33 -10.15 3.25
CA ALA A 81 2.08 -10.82 2.93
C ALA A 81 0.85 -9.93 3.19
N VAL A 82 0.82 -9.24 4.34
CA VAL A 82 -0.29 -8.32 4.68
C VAL A 82 -0.37 -7.16 3.69
N ILE A 83 0.76 -6.55 3.33
CA ILE A 83 0.80 -5.50 2.29
C ILE A 83 0.25 -6.06 0.96
N GLY A 84 0.68 -7.26 0.56
CA GLY A 84 0.17 -7.92 -0.65
C GLY A 84 -1.34 -8.10 -0.62
N VAL A 85 -1.90 -8.58 0.49
CA VAL A 85 -3.36 -8.74 0.65
C VAL A 85 -4.08 -7.40 0.62
N VAL A 86 -3.58 -6.38 1.33
CA VAL A 86 -4.17 -5.03 1.36
C VAL A 86 -4.25 -4.44 -0.04
N TRP A 87 -3.15 -4.52 -0.80
CA TRP A 87 -3.11 -3.97 -2.16
C TRP A 87 -3.91 -4.79 -3.17
N PHE A 88 -3.97 -6.11 -2.99
CA PHE A 88 -4.88 -6.97 -3.76
C PHE A 88 -6.34 -6.62 -3.51
N VAL A 89 -6.75 -6.46 -2.26
CA VAL A 89 -8.11 -6.04 -1.89
C VAL A 89 -8.42 -4.65 -2.43
N ALA A 90 -7.45 -3.72 -2.39
CA ALA A 90 -7.60 -2.40 -2.97
C ALA A 90 -7.79 -2.45 -4.49
N LEU A 91 -7.03 -3.30 -5.19
CA LEU A 91 -7.24 -3.56 -6.62
C LEU A 91 -8.65 -4.08 -6.88
N LEU A 92 -9.13 -5.07 -6.11
CA LEU A 92 -10.48 -5.60 -6.25
C LEU A 92 -11.54 -4.53 -5.97
N ALA A 93 -11.37 -3.74 -4.91
CA ALA A 93 -12.28 -2.66 -4.57
C ALA A 93 -12.35 -1.60 -5.68
N SER A 94 -11.22 -1.22 -6.29
CA SER A 94 -11.19 -0.31 -7.43
C SER A 94 -11.93 -0.82 -8.67
N ARG A 95 -12.21 -2.13 -8.75
CA ARG A 95 -12.91 -2.75 -9.89
C ARG A 95 -14.36 -3.12 -9.61
N LEU A 96 -14.62 -3.57 -8.39
CA LEU A 96 -15.91 -4.13 -8.01
C LEU A 96 -16.85 -3.08 -7.43
N VAL A 97 -16.30 -1.95 -6.92
CA VAL A 97 -17.13 -0.84 -6.45
C VAL A 97 -17.72 -0.13 -7.66
N PRO A 98 -19.05 0.01 -7.74
CA PRO A 98 -19.71 0.66 -8.86
C PRO A 98 -19.38 2.16 -8.92
N ASP A 99 -19.32 2.69 -10.14
CA ASP A 99 -19.12 4.11 -10.39
C ASP A 99 -20.40 4.90 -10.09
N VAL A 100 -20.25 6.13 -9.61
CA VAL A 100 -21.38 7.02 -9.33
C VAL A 100 -21.59 7.95 -10.52
N VAL A 101 -22.76 7.83 -11.15
CA VAL A 101 -23.18 8.73 -12.24
C VAL A 101 -23.90 9.93 -11.62
N VAL A 102 -23.31 11.12 -11.73
CA VAL A 102 -23.90 12.36 -11.20
C VAL A 102 -24.77 13.05 -12.24
N ASN A 103 -24.39 12.97 -13.52
CA ASN A 103 -25.16 13.47 -14.67
C ASN A 103 -24.76 12.67 -15.93
N GLU A 104 -25.45 12.86 -17.06
CA GLU A 104 -25.21 12.16 -18.34
C GLU A 104 -23.74 12.19 -18.81
N ASN A 105 -22.99 13.22 -18.40
CA ASN A 105 -21.59 13.43 -18.79
C ASN A 105 -20.59 13.34 -17.63
N ILE A 106 -21.00 12.94 -16.41
CA ILE A 106 -20.10 12.91 -15.24
C ILE A 106 -20.20 11.55 -14.55
N ILE A 107 -19.15 10.74 -14.72
CA ILE A 107 -18.97 9.44 -14.07
C ILE A 107 -17.81 9.56 -13.08
N ILE A 108 -18.09 9.29 -11.80
CA ILE A 108 -17.11 9.37 -10.71
C ILE A 108 -16.69 7.94 -10.31
N PRO A 109 -15.43 7.54 -10.56
CA PRO A 109 -14.95 6.21 -10.22
C PRO A 109 -14.56 6.11 -8.74
N VAL A 110 -15.55 6.00 -7.86
CA VAL A 110 -15.39 6.07 -6.40
C VAL A 110 -14.40 5.03 -5.89
N GLY A 111 -14.49 3.78 -6.37
CA GLY A 111 -13.57 2.71 -5.97
C GLY A 111 -12.10 3.09 -6.23
N SER A 112 -11.82 3.61 -7.41
CA SER A 112 -10.47 4.02 -7.82
C SER A 112 -9.95 5.26 -7.06
N ILE A 113 -10.83 6.08 -6.51
CA ILE A 113 -10.46 7.26 -5.71
C ILE A 113 -10.20 6.88 -4.24
N VAL A 114 -11.03 6.02 -3.68
CA VAL A 114 -11.04 5.72 -2.23
C VAL A 114 -10.16 4.53 -1.87
N ALA A 115 -10.08 3.50 -2.71
CA ALA A 115 -9.31 2.30 -2.37
C ALA A 115 -7.80 2.56 -2.16
N PRO A 116 -7.11 3.38 -2.98
CA PRO A 116 -5.68 3.66 -2.78
C PRO A 116 -5.33 4.34 -1.44
N PRO A 117 -5.98 5.43 -1.00
CA PRO A 117 -5.68 6.02 0.31
C PRO A 117 -5.99 5.09 1.48
N VAL A 118 -7.04 4.27 1.37
CA VAL A 118 -7.34 3.24 2.40
C VAL A 118 -6.24 2.18 2.43
N ALA A 119 -5.74 1.73 1.27
CA ALA A 119 -4.63 0.80 1.17
C ALA A 119 -3.34 1.36 1.80
N VAL A 120 -3.07 2.65 1.60
CA VAL A 120 -1.94 3.36 2.21
C VAL A 120 -2.08 3.38 3.73
N ALA A 121 -3.26 3.75 4.26
CA ALA A 121 -3.52 3.78 5.69
C ALA A 121 -3.35 2.39 6.35
N LEU A 122 -3.85 1.34 5.70
CA LEU A 122 -3.69 -0.04 6.14
C LEU A 122 -2.23 -0.52 6.03
N THR A 123 -1.50 -0.09 5.01
CA THR A 123 -0.06 -0.36 4.87
C THR A 123 0.73 0.27 6.01
N LEU A 124 0.41 1.53 6.36
CA LEU A 124 1.00 2.21 7.52
C LEU A 124 0.67 1.46 8.82
N TYR A 125 -0.61 1.11 9.03
CA TYR A 125 -1.01 0.37 10.23
C TYR A 125 -0.31 -0.99 10.32
N ALA A 126 -0.26 -1.77 9.22
CA ALA A 126 0.41 -3.05 9.18
C ALA A 126 1.90 -2.93 9.50
N THR A 127 2.58 -1.96 8.90
CA THR A 127 4.02 -1.74 9.15
C THR A 127 4.29 -1.27 10.57
N GLU A 128 3.50 -0.36 11.13
CA GLU A 128 3.68 0.13 12.49
C GLU A 128 3.32 -0.93 13.55
N PHE A 129 2.15 -1.56 13.42
CA PHE A 129 1.61 -2.50 14.40
C PHE A 129 2.29 -3.87 14.39
N LEU A 130 2.62 -4.43 13.22
CA LEU A 130 3.31 -5.72 13.18
C LEU A 130 4.75 -5.58 13.64
N ILE A 131 5.45 -4.50 13.27
CA ILE A 131 6.83 -4.29 13.76
C ILE A 131 6.85 -4.16 15.29
N THR A 132 5.90 -3.44 15.89
CA THR A 132 5.79 -3.31 17.36
C THR A 132 5.27 -4.57 18.03
N GLY A 133 4.27 -5.23 17.46
CA GLY A 133 3.64 -6.44 18.00
C GLY A 133 4.51 -7.69 17.95
N PHE A 134 5.46 -7.79 17.00
CA PHE A 134 6.46 -8.85 17.02
C PHE A 134 7.64 -8.52 17.95
N ALA A 135 8.01 -7.24 18.09
CA ALA A 135 9.02 -6.82 19.07
C ALA A 135 8.59 -7.12 20.52
N SER A 136 7.30 -7.12 20.82
CA SER A 136 6.76 -7.40 22.17
C SER A 136 6.58 -8.88 22.51
N ARG A 137 6.71 -9.82 21.55
CA ARG A 137 6.38 -11.24 21.74
C ARG A 137 7.51 -12.16 22.19
N LYS A 138 8.78 -11.70 22.25
CA LYS A 138 9.83 -12.50 22.88
C LYS A 138 9.83 -12.23 24.40
N PRO A 139 9.68 -13.27 25.25
CA PRO A 139 9.69 -13.10 26.71
C PRO A 139 11.08 -12.71 27.21
N LEU A 140 11.12 -11.88 28.25
CA LEU A 140 12.29 -11.61 29.11
C LEU A 140 12.76 -12.91 29.78
N ASN A 141 13.32 -13.84 29.02
CA ASN A 141 14.26 -14.79 29.61
C ASN A 141 15.59 -14.01 29.64
N GLY A 142 16.05 -13.48 30.77
CA GLY A 142 16.01 -14.10 32.09
C GLY A 142 17.17 -15.08 32.23
N ASP A 143 18.36 -14.69 31.78
CA ASP A 143 19.61 -15.37 32.12
C ASP A 143 20.28 -14.56 33.24
N GLY A 144 20.03 -15.02 34.47
CA GLY A 144 20.98 -14.92 35.57
C GLY A 144 21.91 -16.13 35.57
#